data_AF-A0A2V5LLH1-F1
#
_entry.id   AF-A0A2V5LLH1-F1
#
_cell.length_a   1.000
_cell.length_b   1.000
_cell.length_c   1.000
_cell.angle_alpha   90.00
_cell.angle_beta   90.00
_cell.angle_gamma   90.00
#
_symmetry.space_group_name_H-M   'P 1'
#
loop_
_entity.id
_entity.type
_entity.pdbx_description
1 polymer ?
#
loop_
_entity_poly.entity_id
_entity_poly.type
_entity_poly.pdbx_seq_one_letter_code
_entity_poly.pdbx_strand_id
1 'polypeptide(L)'
;MELGVVEETAAGYSFASFRAPQVCSIHERHARRPGWTDLFFDLVFAAAIAQLSAPLDHDYSLYGIARFAFLLALVFLAWFGYTAFSTQCAVDDVVERVLIVAQVFLVGVMAANATDALSSSDAAGFGAAYGGVRAILALQYARVAWVSESGTLVRRRIGGLCVAVVVWIGAALLPLPYRYAGWAVALLIDFGNSWPASRSTTASPPGATHFPERFGLLTIILLGEFVASVMRGIESQMGWSFLAASAAVLSLALGFTIWSCYSDGALGWETRHVRSHRDVVRLRAWIWTYGGNSRTSKHGVVGCVRF
;
A
#
# COMPACT_ATOMS: atom_id res chain seq x y z
N MET A 1 -24.62 -50.75 4.67
CA MET A 1 -23.81 -49.78 5.43
C MET A 1 -22.58 -49.50 4.59
N GLU A 2 -22.75 -48.68 3.56
CA GLU A 2 -21.67 -48.27 2.66
C GLU A 2 -20.96 -47.07 3.28
N LEU A 3 -19.67 -47.21 3.52
CA LEU A 3 -18.79 -46.10 3.88
C LEU A 3 -18.18 -45.58 2.58
N GLY A 4 -18.63 -44.40 2.17
CA GLY A 4 -18.11 -43.67 1.03
C GLY A 4 -16.63 -43.32 1.25
N VAL A 5 -15.79 -43.85 0.38
CA VAL A 5 -14.39 -43.44 0.22
C VAL A 5 -14.42 -42.03 -0.37
N VAL A 6 -14.09 -41.03 0.45
CA VAL A 6 -13.80 -39.68 -0.03
C VAL A 6 -12.45 -39.74 -0.71
N GLU A 7 -12.49 -39.67 -2.04
CA GLU A 7 -11.34 -39.57 -2.92
C GLU A 7 -10.63 -38.22 -2.67
N GLU A 8 -9.54 -38.28 -1.91
CA GLU A 8 -8.64 -37.18 -1.63
C GLU A 8 -7.93 -36.78 -2.94
N THR A 9 -8.55 -35.88 -3.70
CA THR A 9 -7.95 -35.27 -4.88
C THR A 9 -6.86 -34.31 -4.40
N ALA A 10 -5.65 -34.85 -4.25
CA ALA A 10 -4.42 -34.09 -4.17
C ALA A 10 -4.32 -33.15 -5.38
N ALA A 11 -4.71 -31.89 -5.17
CA ALA A 11 -4.48 -30.82 -6.13
C ALA A 11 -2.97 -30.63 -6.27
N GLY A 12 -2.40 -31.25 -7.30
CA GLY A 12 -1.00 -31.08 -7.66
C GLY A 12 -0.68 -29.59 -7.85
N TYR A 13 0.30 -29.11 -7.09
CA TYR A 13 0.93 -27.82 -7.30
C TYR A 13 1.68 -27.83 -8.64
N SER A 14 0.96 -27.55 -9.73
CA SER A 14 1.57 -27.30 -11.03
C SER A 14 2.25 -25.93 -10.98
N PHE A 15 3.58 -25.94 -10.94
CA PHE A 15 4.44 -24.74 -10.89
C PHE A 15 4.48 -23.94 -12.20
N ALA A 16 3.70 -24.33 -13.22
CA ALA A 16 3.67 -23.69 -14.52
C ALA A 16 2.26 -23.81 -15.14
N SER A 17 1.33 -22.96 -14.72
CA SER A 17 0.13 -22.71 -15.52
C SER A 17 0.17 -21.28 -16.04
N PHE A 18 0.37 -21.12 -17.35
CA PHE A 18 0.03 -19.90 -18.06
C PHE A 18 -1.51 -19.75 -18.03
N ARG A 19 -2.09 -19.33 -16.90
CA ARG A 19 -3.49 -18.89 -16.88
C ARG A 19 -3.54 -17.55 -17.60
N ALA A 20 -4.45 -17.42 -18.55
CA ALA A 20 -4.76 -16.14 -19.14
C ALA A 20 -5.15 -15.16 -18.01
N PRO A 21 -4.63 -13.92 -17.99
CA PRO A 21 -5.02 -12.94 -16.99
C PRO A 21 -6.53 -12.71 -17.03
N GLN A 22 -7.20 -12.91 -15.90
CA GLN A 22 -8.64 -12.73 -15.78
C GLN A 22 -8.92 -11.47 -14.95
N VAL A 23 -9.84 -10.65 -15.44
CA VAL A 23 -10.46 -9.62 -14.59
C VAL A 23 -11.38 -10.38 -13.63
N CYS A 24 -11.15 -10.29 -12.31
CA CYS A 24 -12.01 -11.00 -11.36
C CYS A 24 -13.48 -10.64 -11.58
N SER A 25 -14.36 -11.63 -11.50
CA SER A 25 -15.78 -11.37 -11.34
C SER A 25 -16.07 -10.70 -9.98
N ILE A 26 -17.22 -10.01 -9.83
CA ILE A 26 -17.61 -9.40 -8.54
C ILE A 26 -17.69 -10.44 -7.42
N HIS A 27 -18.08 -11.69 -7.72
CA HIS A 27 -18.22 -12.76 -6.75
C HIS A 27 -16.86 -13.32 -6.29
N GLU A 28 -15.89 -13.51 -7.20
CA GLU A 28 -14.53 -13.93 -6.83
C GLU A 28 -13.79 -12.87 -6.00
N ARG A 29 -14.09 -11.58 -6.21
CA ARG A 29 -13.61 -10.44 -5.41
C ARG A 29 -14.11 -10.41 -3.96
N HIS A 30 -15.02 -11.29 -3.54
CA HIS A 30 -15.46 -11.37 -2.14
C HIS A 30 -14.90 -12.59 -1.41
N ALA A 31 -14.37 -13.59 -2.13
CA ALA A 31 -13.90 -14.84 -1.56
C ALA A 31 -12.36 -14.97 -1.54
N ARG A 32 -11.62 -14.08 -2.21
CA ARG A 32 -10.17 -14.21 -2.39
C ARG A 32 -9.39 -13.61 -1.23
N ARG A 33 -9.03 -14.44 -0.25
CA ARG A 33 -8.09 -14.02 0.81
C ARG A 33 -6.73 -13.58 0.22
N PRO A 34 -6.00 -12.66 0.89
CA PRO A 34 -4.67 -12.25 0.47
C PRO A 34 -3.75 -13.47 0.30
N GLY A 35 -3.06 -13.55 -0.83
CA GLY A 35 -2.12 -14.63 -1.09
C GLY A 35 -0.78 -14.41 -0.36
N TRP A 36 0.03 -15.46 -0.23
CA TRP A 36 1.39 -15.36 0.31
C TRP A 36 2.26 -14.33 -0.42
N THR A 37 2.07 -14.15 -1.72
CA THR A 37 2.78 -13.15 -2.53
C THR A 37 2.40 -11.72 -2.13
N ASP A 38 1.13 -11.47 -1.81
CA ASP A 38 0.68 -10.14 -1.36
C ASP A 38 1.28 -9.80 0.01
N LEU A 39 1.35 -10.80 0.91
CA LEU A 39 2.01 -10.65 2.22
C LEU A 39 3.52 -10.37 2.08
N PHE A 40 4.21 -11.11 1.20
CA PHE A 40 5.63 -10.86 0.91
C PHE A 40 5.86 -9.46 0.35
N PHE A 41 4.99 -8.99 -0.54
CA PHE A 41 5.03 -7.63 -1.05
C PHE A 41 4.86 -6.60 0.08
N ASP A 42 3.86 -6.79 0.95
CA ASP A 42 3.60 -5.90 2.09
C ASP A 42 4.78 -5.87 3.06
N LEU A 43 5.45 -7.00 3.28
CA LEU A 43 6.67 -7.10 4.10
C LEU A 43 7.82 -6.26 3.55
N VAL A 44 8.08 -6.31 2.24
CA VAL A 44 9.18 -5.50 1.65
C VAL A 44 8.87 -4.01 1.76
N PHE A 45 7.61 -3.60 1.56
CA PHE A 45 7.22 -2.21 1.74
C PHE A 45 7.33 -1.75 3.20
N ALA A 46 6.98 -2.60 4.17
CA ALA A 46 7.17 -2.29 5.57
C ALA A 46 8.67 -2.12 5.91
N ALA A 47 9.54 -2.98 5.40
CA ALA A 47 10.98 -2.85 5.57
C ALA A 47 11.54 -1.57 4.93
N ALA A 48 11.03 -1.18 3.74
CA ALA A 48 11.40 0.08 3.11
C ALA A 48 10.97 1.29 3.97
N ILE A 49 9.75 1.28 4.51
CA ILE A 49 9.25 2.33 5.40
C ILE A 49 10.11 2.43 6.67
N ALA A 50 10.49 1.29 7.26
CA ALA A 50 11.40 1.22 8.39
C ALA A 50 12.74 1.92 8.07
N GLN A 51 13.34 1.59 6.93
CA GLN A 51 14.59 2.20 6.48
C GLN A 51 14.45 3.71 6.23
N LEU A 52 13.34 4.15 5.63
CA LEU A 52 13.05 5.58 5.44
C LEU A 52 12.92 6.34 6.76
N SER A 53 12.50 5.67 7.84
CA SER A 53 12.31 6.27 9.16
C SER A 53 13.60 6.38 10.00
N ALA A 54 14.63 5.59 9.69
CA ALA A 54 15.90 5.59 10.42
C ALA A 54 16.55 6.98 10.61
N PRO A 55 16.52 7.91 9.64
CA PRO A 55 17.06 9.27 9.82
C PRO A 55 16.37 10.06 10.96
N LEU A 56 15.12 9.72 11.30
CA LEU A 56 14.38 10.39 12.37
C LEU A 56 14.92 10.07 13.77
N ASP A 57 15.72 9.01 13.93
CA ASP A 57 16.34 8.68 15.22
C ASP A 57 17.29 9.79 15.71
N HIS A 58 17.79 10.61 14.79
CA HIS A 58 18.75 11.69 15.07
C HIS A 58 18.20 13.09 14.78
N ASP A 59 17.21 13.22 13.88
CA ASP A 59 16.64 14.52 13.48
C ASP A 59 15.11 14.55 13.55
N TYR A 60 14.58 14.95 14.71
CA TYR A 60 13.15 15.23 14.92
C TYR A 60 12.73 16.66 14.52
N SER A 61 13.54 17.38 13.74
CA SER A 61 13.17 18.71 13.25
C SER A 61 11.96 18.65 12.31
N LEU A 62 11.29 19.79 12.13
CA LEU A 62 10.21 19.92 11.15
C LEU A 62 10.68 19.56 9.73
N TYR A 63 11.96 19.80 9.42
CA TYR A 63 12.56 19.43 8.15
C TYR A 63 12.67 17.91 8.01
N GLY A 64 13.26 17.23 9.01
CA GLY A 64 13.37 15.77 9.04
C GLY A 64 12.00 15.09 8.91
N ILE A 65 11.00 15.56 9.65
CA ILE A 65 9.62 15.05 9.59
C ILE A 65 8.99 15.29 8.22
N ALA A 66 9.08 16.50 7.65
CA ALA A 66 8.50 16.82 6.35
C ALA A 66 9.14 16.00 5.22
N ARG A 67 10.47 15.83 5.28
CA ARG A 67 11.24 15.00 4.36
C ARG A 67 10.79 13.53 4.44
N PHE A 68 10.74 12.96 5.64
CA PHE A 68 10.26 11.59 5.84
C PHE A 68 8.84 11.42 5.31
N ALA A 69 7.93 12.32 5.69
CA ALA A 69 6.53 12.28 5.25
C ALA A 69 6.41 12.33 3.72
N PHE A 70 7.24 13.14 3.05
CA PHE A 70 7.28 13.22 1.59
C PHE A 70 7.74 11.92 0.93
N LEU A 71 8.85 11.32 1.40
CA LEU A 71 9.36 10.06 0.85
C LEU A 71 8.42 8.89 1.18
N LEU A 72 7.86 8.87 2.39
CA LEU A 72 6.84 7.93 2.82
C LEU A 72 5.61 8.02 1.91
N ALA A 73 5.15 9.23 1.56
CA ALA A 73 4.01 9.40 0.67
C ALA A 73 4.27 8.78 -0.70
N LEU A 74 5.50 8.89 -1.25
CA LEU A 74 5.88 8.24 -2.49
C LEU A 74 5.89 6.72 -2.37
N VAL A 75 6.55 6.17 -1.35
CA VAL A 75 6.55 4.71 -1.10
C VAL A 75 5.13 4.19 -0.89
N PHE A 76 4.30 4.90 -0.14
CA PHE A 76 2.89 4.56 0.08
C PHE A 76 2.09 4.61 -1.22
N LEU A 77 2.31 5.61 -2.08
CA LEU A 77 1.60 5.70 -3.36
C LEU A 77 2.04 4.59 -4.33
N ALA A 78 3.29 4.14 -4.25
CA ALA A 78 3.78 2.97 -4.99
C ALA A 78 3.08 1.69 -4.52
N TRP A 79 3.02 1.45 -3.21
CA TRP A 79 2.27 0.33 -2.61
C TRP A 79 0.80 0.36 -3.02
N PHE A 80 0.15 1.53 -2.85
CA PHE A 80 -1.26 1.73 -3.19
C PHE A 80 -1.55 1.41 -4.66
N GLY A 81 -0.63 1.75 -5.57
CA GLY A 81 -0.77 1.45 -6.99
C GLY A 81 -0.89 -0.04 -7.27
N TYR A 82 0.05 -0.85 -6.75
CA TYR A 82 -0.01 -2.31 -6.89
C TYR A 82 -1.21 -2.91 -6.15
N THR A 83 -1.49 -2.47 -4.93
CA THR A 83 -2.65 -2.93 -4.16
C THR A 83 -3.96 -2.67 -4.89
N ALA A 84 -4.11 -1.50 -5.51
CA ALA A 84 -5.25 -1.20 -6.35
C ALA A 84 -5.30 -2.11 -7.60
N PHE A 85 -4.17 -2.42 -8.21
CA PHE A 85 -4.10 -3.34 -9.35
C PHE A 85 -4.48 -4.78 -8.94
N SER A 86 -3.86 -5.36 -7.92
CA SER A 86 -4.07 -6.77 -7.54
C SER A 86 -5.46 -7.04 -6.96
N THR A 87 -6.12 -6.03 -6.41
CA THR A 87 -7.54 -6.12 -5.98
C THR A 87 -8.54 -5.98 -7.13
N GLN A 88 -8.15 -5.37 -8.24
CA GLN A 88 -9.00 -5.21 -9.43
C GLN A 88 -8.80 -6.35 -10.44
N CYS A 89 -7.59 -6.89 -10.54
CA CYS A 89 -7.17 -7.87 -11.53
C CYS A 89 -6.62 -9.14 -10.83
N ALA A 90 -7.14 -10.32 -11.17
CA ALA A 90 -6.53 -11.58 -10.73
C ALA A 90 -5.61 -12.10 -11.82
N VAL A 91 -4.33 -11.76 -11.69
CA VAL A 91 -3.26 -12.34 -12.47
C VAL A 91 -2.35 -13.07 -11.49
N ASP A 92 -2.14 -14.37 -11.70
CA ASP A 92 -1.17 -15.18 -10.94
C ASP A 92 -0.44 -16.10 -11.92
N ASP A 93 0.29 -15.47 -12.84
CA ASP A 93 1.17 -16.13 -13.79
C ASP A 93 2.64 -15.83 -13.47
N VAL A 94 3.55 -16.57 -14.09
CA VAL A 94 5.00 -16.42 -13.86
C VAL A 94 5.48 -15.00 -14.20
N VAL A 95 4.92 -14.39 -15.25
CA VAL A 95 5.31 -13.03 -15.65
C VAL A 95 4.91 -12.03 -14.58
N GLU A 96 3.70 -12.16 -14.00
CA GLU A 96 3.26 -11.30 -12.90
C GLU A 96 4.17 -11.43 -11.68
N ARG A 97 4.58 -12.65 -11.33
CA ARG A 97 5.54 -12.88 -10.23
C ARG A 97 6.89 -12.21 -10.50
N VAL A 98 7.38 -12.27 -11.74
CA VAL A 98 8.61 -11.55 -12.15
C VAL A 98 8.43 -10.03 -12.04
N LEU A 99 7.27 -9.49 -12.46
CA LEU A 99 6.98 -8.07 -12.33
C LEU A 99 6.90 -7.62 -10.86
N ILE A 100 6.32 -8.44 -9.98
CA ILE A 100 6.31 -8.21 -8.53
C ILE A 100 7.74 -8.20 -7.97
N VAL A 101 8.57 -9.18 -8.33
CA VAL A 101 10.00 -9.20 -7.94
C VAL A 101 10.73 -7.95 -8.39
N ALA A 102 10.49 -7.49 -9.62
CA ALA A 102 11.06 -6.25 -10.14
C ALA A 102 10.56 -5.02 -9.38
N GLN A 103 9.28 -4.96 -8.99
CA GLN A 103 8.73 -3.87 -8.17
C GLN A 103 9.38 -3.82 -6.79
N VAL A 104 9.45 -4.95 -6.07
CA VAL A 104 10.04 -4.98 -4.73
C VAL A 104 11.55 -4.66 -4.77
N PHE A 105 12.25 -5.06 -5.84
CA PHE A 105 13.64 -4.63 -6.07
C PHE A 105 13.74 -3.11 -6.20
N LEU A 106 12.91 -2.48 -7.03
CA LEU A 106 12.91 -1.02 -7.21
C LEU A 106 12.54 -0.28 -5.92
N VAL A 107 11.64 -0.82 -5.10
CA VAL A 107 11.32 -0.27 -3.78
C VAL A 107 12.53 -0.38 -2.84
N GLY A 108 13.27 -1.47 -2.90
CA GLY A 108 14.58 -1.58 -2.22
C GLY A 108 15.58 -0.53 -2.70
N VAL A 109 15.64 -0.25 -4.01
CA VAL A 109 16.48 0.84 -4.55
C VAL A 109 16.00 2.21 -4.04
N MET A 110 14.68 2.45 -3.97
CA MET A 110 14.15 3.69 -3.37
C MET A 110 14.63 3.82 -1.91
N ALA A 111 14.48 2.77 -1.10
CA ALA A 111 14.89 2.80 0.30
C ALA A 111 16.41 3.00 0.47
N ALA A 112 17.22 2.35 -0.36
CA ALA A 112 18.68 2.53 -0.37
C ALA A 112 19.12 3.95 -0.75
N ASN A 113 18.34 4.66 -1.57
CA ASN A 113 18.60 6.04 -1.99
C ASN A 113 17.94 7.08 -1.07
N ALA A 114 17.23 6.67 0.00
CA ALA A 114 16.59 7.57 0.95
C ALA A 114 17.55 8.07 2.06
N THR A 115 18.85 8.21 1.75
CA THR A 115 19.94 8.58 2.69
C THR A 115 19.71 9.95 3.34
N ASP A 116 20.16 10.18 4.58
CA ASP A 116 19.97 11.44 5.33
C ASP A 116 20.23 12.71 4.50
N ALA A 117 21.32 12.73 3.73
CA ALA A 117 21.70 13.87 2.91
C ALA A 117 20.83 14.05 1.65
N LEU A 118 20.21 12.97 1.15
CA LEU A 118 19.55 12.90 -0.16
C LEU A 118 20.33 13.67 -1.22
N SER A 119 21.57 13.22 -1.42
CA SER A 119 22.48 13.87 -2.35
C SER A 119 21.89 13.92 -3.76
N SER A 120 22.49 14.69 -4.66
CA SER A 120 21.97 14.77 -6.04
C SER A 120 21.88 13.39 -6.71
N SER A 121 22.82 12.48 -6.47
CA SER A 121 22.74 11.11 -7.00
C SER A 121 21.61 10.32 -6.35
N ASP A 122 21.46 10.42 -5.04
CA ASP A 122 20.47 9.64 -4.29
C ASP A 122 19.05 10.09 -4.63
N ALA A 123 18.83 11.41 -4.72
CA ALA A 123 17.58 11.98 -5.22
C ALA A 123 17.28 11.51 -6.64
N ALA A 124 18.28 11.46 -7.54
CA ALA A 124 18.05 10.94 -8.89
C ALA A 124 17.65 9.45 -8.86
N GLY A 125 18.38 8.64 -8.09
CA GLY A 125 18.14 7.21 -7.92
C GLY A 125 16.76 6.90 -7.34
N PHE A 126 16.35 7.62 -6.30
CA PHE A 126 15.03 7.48 -5.69
C PHE A 126 13.91 7.77 -6.71
N GLY A 127 14.00 8.90 -7.42
CA GLY A 127 12.99 9.33 -8.39
C GLY A 127 12.92 8.41 -9.60
N ALA A 128 14.08 7.95 -10.09
CA ALA A 128 14.15 6.99 -11.19
C ALA A 128 13.56 5.63 -10.79
N ALA A 129 13.88 5.14 -9.59
CA ALA A 129 13.34 3.88 -9.08
C ALA A 129 11.82 3.93 -8.92
N TYR A 130 11.29 5.03 -8.36
CA TYR A 130 9.84 5.26 -8.28
C TYR A 130 9.19 5.32 -9.67
N GLY A 131 9.80 6.02 -10.63
CA GLY A 131 9.38 6.02 -12.03
C GLY A 131 9.36 4.61 -12.63
N GLY A 132 10.33 3.77 -12.28
CA GLY A 132 10.36 2.35 -12.64
C GLY A 132 9.20 1.55 -12.06
N VAL A 133 8.84 1.78 -10.79
CA VAL A 133 7.66 1.14 -10.16
C VAL A 133 6.39 1.52 -10.94
N ARG A 134 6.26 2.80 -11.32
CA ARG A 134 5.15 3.28 -12.16
C ARG A 134 5.15 2.66 -13.55
N ALA A 135 6.32 2.41 -14.14
CA ALA A 135 6.46 1.75 -15.43
C ALA A 135 6.01 0.29 -15.37
N ILE A 136 6.39 -0.43 -14.32
CA ILE A 136 5.92 -1.81 -14.12
C ILE A 136 4.39 -1.83 -13.92
N LEU A 137 3.85 -0.89 -13.15
CA LEU A 137 2.40 -0.79 -12.97
C LEU A 137 1.67 -0.49 -14.29
N ALA A 138 2.24 0.37 -15.14
CA ALA A 138 1.71 0.63 -16.49
C ALA A 138 1.73 -0.64 -17.35
N LEU A 139 2.81 -1.42 -17.27
CA LEU A 139 2.95 -2.70 -17.97
C LEU A 139 1.93 -3.73 -17.48
N GLN A 140 1.72 -3.85 -16.17
CA GLN A 140 0.70 -4.71 -15.56
C GLN A 140 -0.70 -4.38 -16.11
N TYR A 141 -1.09 -3.10 -16.10
CA TYR A 141 -2.37 -2.66 -16.68
C TYR A 141 -2.44 -2.90 -18.19
N ALA A 142 -1.34 -2.66 -18.92
CA ALA A 142 -1.29 -2.95 -20.35
C ALA A 142 -1.56 -4.43 -20.60
N ARG A 143 -0.84 -5.35 -19.94
CA ARG A 143 -1.03 -6.81 -20.11
C ARG A 143 -2.49 -7.23 -19.94
N VAL A 144 -3.18 -6.71 -18.92
CA VAL A 144 -4.61 -6.99 -18.73
C VAL A 144 -5.46 -6.43 -19.88
N ALA A 145 -5.12 -5.23 -20.37
CA ALA A 145 -5.80 -4.59 -21.49
C ALA A 145 -5.61 -5.26 -22.86
N TRP A 146 -4.54 -6.05 -23.02
CA TRP A 146 -4.30 -6.84 -24.22
C TRP A 146 -5.12 -8.13 -24.26
N VAL A 147 -5.40 -8.72 -23.09
CA VAL A 147 -6.07 -10.04 -22.99
C VAL A 147 -7.58 -9.92 -22.80
N SER A 148 -8.05 -8.82 -22.22
CA SER A 148 -9.48 -8.54 -22.08
C SER A 148 -9.88 -7.40 -23.01
N GLU A 149 -11.16 -7.33 -23.44
CA GLU A 149 -11.73 -6.12 -24.04
C GLU A 149 -11.87 -5.01 -22.97
N SER A 150 -10.72 -4.58 -22.46
CA SER A 150 -10.59 -3.54 -21.47
C SER A 150 -11.05 -2.21 -22.08
N GLY A 151 -12.16 -1.70 -21.54
CA GLY A 151 -12.77 -0.45 -21.97
C GLY A 151 -11.86 0.77 -21.85
N THR A 152 -12.32 1.89 -22.40
CA THR A 152 -11.64 3.20 -22.50
C THR A 152 -10.99 3.68 -21.19
N LEU A 153 -11.51 3.27 -20.03
CA LEU A 153 -11.00 3.65 -18.71
C LEU A 153 -9.60 3.08 -18.41
N VAL A 154 -9.34 1.81 -18.74
CA VAL A 154 -8.03 1.16 -18.49
C VAL A 154 -6.98 1.80 -19.39
N ARG A 155 -7.31 2.06 -20.66
CA ARG A 155 -6.42 2.76 -21.60
C ARG A 155 -6.06 4.17 -21.13
N ARG A 156 -7.02 4.92 -20.59
CA ARG A 156 -6.75 6.23 -20.00
C ARG A 156 -5.81 6.14 -18.80
N ARG A 157 -6.00 5.15 -17.92
CA ARG A 157 -5.11 4.91 -16.77
C ARG A 157 -3.68 4.58 -17.22
N ILE A 158 -3.52 3.73 -18.24
CA ILE A 158 -2.22 3.42 -18.84
C ILE A 158 -1.57 4.69 -19.38
N GLY A 159 -2.30 5.49 -20.16
CA GLY A 159 -1.78 6.75 -20.70
C GLY A 159 -1.30 7.70 -19.60
N GLY A 160 -2.10 7.86 -18.54
CA GLY A 160 -1.72 8.65 -17.38
C GLY A 160 -0.44 8.16 -16.70
N LEU A 161 -0.33 6.84 -16.48
CA LEU A 161 0.87 6.23 -15.90
C LEU A 161 2.09 6.43 -16.80
N CYS A 162 1.97 6.26 -18.12
CA CYS A 162 3.07 6.49 -19.06
C CYS A 162 3.57 7.94 -19.00
N VAL A 163 2.65 8.92 -18.92
CA VAL A 163 3.03 10.32 -18.74
C VAL A 163 3.78 10.51 -17.41
N ALA A 164 3.26 9.95 -16.31
CA ALA A 164 3.93 10.01 -15.01
C ALA A 164 5.35 9.42 -15.08
N VAL A 165 5.51 8.26 -15.71
CA VAL A 165 6.82 7.59 -15.91
C VAL A 165 7.78 8.51 -16.64
N VAL A 166 7.39 9.08 -17.78
CA VAL A 166 8.25 9.98 -18.56
C VAL A 166 8.69 11.17 -17.72
N VAL A 167 7.78 11.77 -16.94
CA VAL A 167 8.12 12.91 -16.08
C VAL A 167 9.03 12.50 -14.93
N TRP A 168 8.80 11.36 -14.27
CA TRP A 168 9.66 10.87 -13.18
C TRP A 168 11.08 10.56 -13.66
N ILE A 169 11.21 9.81 -14.76
CA ILE A 169 12.51 9.47 -15.33
C ILE A 169 13.20 10.73 -15.87
N GLY A 170 12.46 11.62 -16.54
CA GLY A 170 12.99 12.91 -17.00
C GLY A 170 13.48 13.79 -15.85
N ALA A 171 12.72 13.85 -14.75
CA ALA A 171 13.08 14.63 -13.57
C ALA A 171 14.36 14.10 -12.89
N ALA A 172 14.60 12.78 -12.91
CA ALA A 172 15.82 12.20 -12.35
C ALA A 172 17.09 12.73 -13.04
N LEU A 173 17.02 13.03 -14.34
CA LEU A 173 18.13 13.57 -15.13
C LEU A 173 18.39 15.06 -14.90
N LEU A 174 17.46 15.78 -14.27
CA LEU A 174 17.61 17.21 -13.98
C LEU A 174 18.55 17.45 -12.80
N PRO A 175 19.36 18.52 -12.81
CA PRO A 175 20.09 18.95 -11.63
C PRO A 175 19.17 19.53 -10.55
N LEU A 176 19.65 19.57 -9.32
CA LEU A 176 19.01 20.31 -8.23
C LEU A 176 19.06 21.82 -8.54
N PRO A 177 18.01 22.61 -8.25
CA PRO A 177 16.74 22.24 -7.60
C PRO A 177 15.63 21.78 -8.56
N TYR A 178 15.85 21.85 -9.88
CA TYR A 178 14.83 21.56 -10.91
C TYR A 178 14.25 20.15 -10.81
N ARG A 179 15.03 19.18 -10.30
CA ARG A 179 14.55 17.82 -9.99
C ARG A 179 13.32 17.82 -9.08
N TYR A 180 13.31 18.61 -8.01
CA TYR A 180 12.19 18.65 -7.08
C TYR A 180 10.94 19.29 -7.69
N ALA A 181 11.11 20.27 -8.59
CA ALA A 181 10.00 20.78 -9.38
C ALA A 181 9.42 19.70 -10.30
N GLY A 182 10.28 18.91 -10.94
CA GLY A 182 9.89 17.74 -11.72
C GLY A 182 9.13 16.71 -10.89
N TRP A 183 9.58 16.42 -9.67
CA TRP A 183 8.89 15.53 -8.72
C TRP A 183 7.51 16.06 -8.34
N ALA A 184 7.37 17.36 -8.07
CA ALA A 184 6.10 17.97 -7.76
C ALA A 184 5.10 17.83 -8.92
N VAL A 185 5.55 18.10 -10.16
CA VAL A 185 4.74 17.91 -11.37
C VAL A 185 4.35 16.44 -11.55
N ALA A 186 5.31 15.52 -11.39
CA ALA A 186 5.07 14.10 -11.53
C ALA A 186 4.07 13.57 -10.48
N LEU A 187 4.18 14.04 -9.24
CA LEU A 187 3.22 13.78 -8.18
C LEU A 187 1.82 14.29 -8.52
N LEU A 188 1.70 15.53 -9.01
CA LEU A 188 0.40 16.07 -9.43
C LEU A 188 -0.25 15.23 -10.53
N ILE A 189 0.56 14.69 -11.44
CA ILE A 189 0.09 13.75 -12.47
C ILE A 189 -0.39 12.44 -11.83
N ASP A 190 0.38 11.85 -10.90
CA ASP A 190 -0.01 10.64 -10.17
C ASP A 190 -1.33 10.83 -9.39
N PHE A 191 -1.49 11.98 -8.71
CA PHE A 191 -2.74 12.35 -8.03
C PHE A 191 -3.89 12.51 -9.02
N GLY A 192 -3.67 13.20 -10.14
CA GLY A 192 -4.67 13.39 -11.18
C GLY A 192 -5.11 12.09 -11.86
N ASN A 193 -4.19 11.14 -12.00
CA ASN A 193 -4.47 9.79 -12.54
C ASN A 193 -5.19 8.89 -11.53
N SER A 194 -4.91 9.07 -10.25
CA SER A 194 -5.54 8.34 -9.15
C SER A 194 -6.94 8.89 -8.83
N TRP A 195 -7.20 10.17 -9.13
CA TRP A 195 -8.49 10.80 -8.95
C TRP A 195 -9.49 10.34 -10.02
N PRO A 196 -10.65 9.75 -9.66
CA PRO A 196 -11.63 9.33 -10.64
C PRO A 196 -12.21 10.54 -11.37
N ALA A 197 -12.32 10.47 -12.69
CA ALA A 197 -13.18 11.39 -13.42
C ALA A 197 -14.64 11.17 -12.98
N SER A 198 -15.05 12.05 -12.07
CA SER A 198 -16.40 12.23 -11.57
C SER A 198 -17.40 12.22 -12.74
N ARG A 199 -18.30 11.22 -12.74
CA ARG A 199 -19.72 11.26 -13.17
C ARG A 199 -20.27 9.95 -13.74
N SER A 200 -19.44 8.97 -14.12
CA SER A 200 -19.94 7.72 -14.76
C SER A 200 -19.42 6.40 -14.15
N THR A 201 -18.54 6.45 -13.15
CA THR A 201 -17.86 5.25 -12.62
C THR A 201 -18.60 4.66 -11.41
N THR A 202 -19.80 4.15 -11.66
CA THR A 202 -20.46 3.12 -10.82
C THR A 202 -19.88 1.72 -11.08
N ALA A 203 -19.06 1.55 -12.11
CA ALA A 203 -18.34 0.31 -12.37
C ALA A 203 -17.17 0.14 -11.38
N SER A 204 -17.45 -0.65 -10.34
CA SER A 204 -16.55 -1.20 -9.32
C SER A 204 -15.70 -0.21 -8.51
N PRO A 205 -16.08 0.05 -7.25
CA PRO A 205 -15.07 0.35 -6.22
C PRO A 205 -13.94 -0.70 -6.28
N PRO A 206 -12.70 -0.38 -5.87
CA PRO A 206 -11.71 -1.41 -5.51
C PRO A 206 -12.45 -2.43 -4.64
N GLY A 207 -12.23 -3.73 -4.82
CA GLY A 207 -12.92 -4.76 -4.02
C GLY A 207 -12.94 -4.34 -2.56
N ALA A 208 -14.08 -3.82 -2.11
CA ALA A 208 -14.15 -2.96 -0.91
C ALA A 208 -13.85 -3.76 0.36
N THR A 209 -13.93 -5.09 0.22
CA THR A 209 -13.58 -6.12 1.17
C THR A 209 -12.06 -6.33 1.29
N HIS A 210 -11.29 -6.33 0.19
CA HIS A 210 -9.87 -6.72 0.22
C HIS A 210 -8.89 -5.57 0.48
N PHE A 211 -9.28 -4.31 0.21
CA PHE A 211 -8.39 -3.18 0.49
C PHE A 211 -8.14 -2.99 2.00
N PRO A 212 -9.16 -3.02 2.88
CA PRO A 212 -8.95 -3.04 4.33
C PRO A 212 -8.15 -4.25 4.82
N GLU A 213 -8.30 -5.42 4.20
CA GLU A 213 -7.49 -6.59 4.55
C GLU A 213 -6.00 -6.32 4.29
N ARG A 214 -5.63 -5.84 3.09
CA ARG A 214 -4.23 -5.53 2.76
C ARG A 214 -3.66 -4.36 3.55
N PHE A 215 -4.47 -3.34 3.80
CA PHE A 215 -4.06 -2.24 4.66
C PHE A 215 -3.82 -2.72 6.10
N GLY A 216 -4.66 -3.64 6.60
CA GLY A 216 -4.48 -4.26 7.90
C GLY A 216 -3.23 -5.12 7.99
N LEU A 217 -2.92 -5.89 6.94
CA LEU A 217 -1.68 -6.66 6.83
C LEU A 217 -0.44 -5.76 6.85
N LEU A 218 -0.41 -4.70 6.03
CA LEU A 218 0.69 -3.73 6.07
C LEU A 218 0.81 -3.09 7.47
N THR A 219 -0.32 -2.71 8.08
CA THR A 219 -0.36 -2.07 9.39
C THR A 219 0.19 -2.98 10.49
N ILE A 220 -0.18 -4.27 10.52
CA ILE A 220 0.32 -5.18 11.55
C ILE A 220 1.81 -5.47 11.39
N ILE A 221 2.32 -5.52 10.15
CA ILE A 221 3.76 -5.69 9.89
C ILE A 221 4.52 -4.43 10.34
N LEU A 222 4.04 -3.23 10.02
CA LEU A 222 4.63 -1.97 10.50
C LEU A 222 4.59 -1.86 12.02
N LEU A 223 3.53 -2.34 12.66
CA LEU A 223 3.45 -2.41 14.11
C LEU A 223 4.50 -3.36 14.68
N GLY A 224 4.79 -4.47 13.98
CA GLY A 224 5.91 -5.36 14.31
C GLY A 224 7.26 -4.62 14.32
N GLU A 225 7.53 -3.80 13.30
CA GLU A 225 8.75 -2.99 13.25
C GLU A 225 8.78 -1.93 14.36
N PHE A 226 7.64 -1.28 14.65
CA PHE A 226 7.52 -0.36 15.78
C PHE A 226 7.82 -1.05 17.12
N VAL A 227 7.32 -2.27 17.33
CA VAL A 227 7.64 -3.05 18.53
C VAL A 227 9.13 -3.39 18.56
N ALA A 228 9.74 -3.73 17.42
CA ALA A 228 11.19 -3.96 17.33
C ALA A 228 12.00 -2.70 17.65
N SER A 229 11.57 -1.51 17.24
CA SER A 229 12.24 -0.25 17.60
C SER A 229 12.12 0.04 19.10
N VAL A 230 10.98 -0.25 19.73
CA VAL A 230 10.82 -0.18 21.19
C VAL A 230 11.79 -1.14 21.90
N MET A 231 11.93 -2.38 21.40
CA MET A 231 12.88 -3.35 21.95
C MET A 231 14.33 -2.89 21.85
N ARG A 232 14.75 -2.32 20.70
CA ARG A 232 16.07 -1.71 20.54
C ARG A 232 16.27 -0.53 21.50
N GLY A 233 15.23 0.28 21.68
CA GLY A 233 15.23 1.37 22.66
C GLY A 233 15.44 0.87 24.08
N ILE A 234 14.78 -0.22 24.47
CA ILE A 234 14.96 -0.89 25.76
C ILE A 234 16.40 -1.40 25.93
N GLU A 235 16.94 -2.10 24.91
CA GLU A 235 18.30 -2.68 24.94
C GLU A 235 19.37 -1.61 25.10
N SER A 236 19.17 -0.42 24.51
CA SER A 236 20.13 0.69 24.59
C SER A 236 20.29 1.29 25.99
N GLN A 237 19.43 0.96 26.96
CA GLN A 237 19.47 1.52 28.31
C GLN A 237 20.39 0.72 29.22
N MET A 238 21.40 1.38 29.81
CA MET A 238 22.29 0.76 30.81
C MET A 238 21.59 0.43 32.13
N GLY A 239 20.38 0.95 32.36
CA GLY A 239 19.57 0.65 33.55
C GLY A 239 18.09 1.03 33.35
N TRP A 240 17.19 0.26 33.95
CA TRP A 240 15.74 0.48 33.87
C TRP A 240 15.31 1.57 34.86
N SER A 241 15.45 2.83 34.44
CA SER A 241 14.80 3.93 35.14
C SER A 241 13.28 3.81 35.03
N PHE A 242 12.55 4.37 36.00
CA PHE A 242 11.09 4.45 35.93
C PHE A 242 10.61 5.13 34.64
N LEU A 243 11.34 6.15 34.18
CA LEU A 243 11.02 6.87 32.95
C LEU A 243 11.17 5.96 31.73
N ALA A 244 12.30 5.24 31.60
CA ALA A 244 12.51 4.28 30.51
C ALA A 244 11.46 3.16 30.50
N ALA A 245 11.16 2.59 31.67
CA ALA A 245 10.11 1.57 31.81
C ALA A 245 8.74 2.10 31.41
N SER A 246 8.36 3.29 31.87
CA SER A 246 7.08 3.91 31.53
C SER A 246 6.97 4.25 30.04
N ALA A 247 8.05 4.73 29.41
CA ALA A 247 8.08 5.03 27.99
C ALA A 247 7.88 3.77 27.14
N ALA A 248 8.53 2.66 27.50
CA ALA A 248 8.33 1.37 26.83
C ALA A 248 6.89 0.88 26.95
N VAL A 249 6.31 0.90 28.15
CA VAL A 249 4.92 0.47 28.39
C VAL A 249 3.93 1.35 27.62
N LEU A 250 4.10 2.67 27.67
CA LEU A 250 3.23 3.61 26.95
C LEU A 250 3.34 3.45 25.44
N SER A 251 4.54 3.16 24.92
CA SER A 251 4.75 2.90 23.49
C SER A 251 4.02 1.63 23.04
N LEU A 252 4.14 0.54 23.80
CA LEU A 252 3.42 -0.71 23.51
C LEU A 252 1.90 -0.54 23.63
N ALA A 253 1.43 0.17 24.66
CA ALA A 253 0.00 0.47 24.84
C ALA A 253 -0.54 1.34 23.70
N LEU A 254 0.24 2.32 23.22
CA LEU A 254 -0.10 3.13 22.05
C LEU A 254 -0.21 2.26 20.80
N GLY A 255 0.79 1.41 20.53
CA GLY A 255 0.77 0.48 19.41
C GLY A 255 -0.46 -0.45 19.42
N PHE A 256 -0.76 -1.02 20.57
CA PHE A 256 -1.95 -1.85 20.76
C PHE A 256 -3.24 -1.05 20.55
N THR A 257 -3.33 0.18 21.07
CA THR A 257 -4.50 1.04 20.90
C THR A 257 -4.73 1.40 19.43
N ILE A 258 -3.67 1.74 18.69
CA ILE A 258 -3.74 2.02 17.25
C ILE A 258 -4.30 0.79 16.51
N TRP A 259 -3.76 -0.40 16.80
CA TRP A 259 -4.24 -1.63 16.20
C TRP A 259 -5.69 -1.94 16.54
N SER A 260 -6.09 -1.85 17.82
CA SER A 260 -7.47 -2.09 18.25
C SER A 260 -8.44 -1.11 17.57
N CYS A 261 -8.10 0.18 17.53
CA CYS A 261 -8.91 1.18 16.82
C CYS A 261 -9.06 0.86 15.34
N TYR A 262 -7.99 0.37 14.69
CA TYR A 262 -8.03 -0.06 13.30
C TYR A 262 -8.91 -1.30 13.11
N SER A 263 -8.70 -2.37 13.88
CA SER A 263 -9.42 -3.63 13.76
C SER A 263 -10.92 -3.47 14.02
N ASP A 264 -11.28 -2.71 15.06
CA ASP A 264 -12.67 -2.42 15.40
C ASP A 264 -13.33 -1.59 14.30
N GLY A 265 -12.58 -0.62 13.75
CA GLY A 265 -12.99 0.15 12.58
C GLY A 265 -13.26 -0.75 11.38
N ALA A 266 -12.31 -1.61 11.01
CA ALA A 266 -12.38 -2.51 9.86
C ALA A 266 -13.56 -3.49 9.94
N LEU A 267 -13.79 -4.12 11.09
CA LEU A 267 -14.94 -5.00 11.34
C LEU A 267 -16.28 -4.25 11.20
N GLY A 268 -16.32 -2.97 11.56
CA GLY A 268 -17.48 -2.09 11.37
C GLY A 268 -17.82 -1.78 9.90
N TRP A 269 -16.90 -2.02 8.96
CA TRP A 269 -17.13 -1.83 7.52
C TRP A 269 -17.64 -3.09 6.81
N GLU A 270 -17.19 -4.28 7.20
CA GLU A 270 -17.70 -5.55 6.63
C GLU A 270 -19.21 -5.71 6.85
N THR A 271 -19.74 -5.15 7.94
CA THR A 271 -21.16 -5.20 8.28
C THR A 271 -22.00 -4.14 7.55
N ARG A 272 -21.41 -3.07 7.00
CA ARG A 272 -22.13 -2.02 6.27
C ARG A 272 -22.13 -2.29 4.76
N HIS A 273 -23.26 -2.79 4.27
CA HIS A 273 -23.51 -2.87 2.84
C HIS A 273 -23.54 -1.46 2.23
N VAL A 274 -22.59 -1.15 1.35
CA VAL A 274 -22.52 0.10 0.58
C VAL A 274 -23.72 0.16 -0.37
N ARG A 275 -24.82 0.79 0.07
CA ARG A 275 -26.07 0.89 -0.70
C ARG A 275 -26.17 2.17 -1.55
N SER A 276 -25.30 3.18 -1.32
CA SER A 276 -25.42 4.50 -1.96
C SER A 276 -24.11 5.06 -2.52
N HIS A 277 -24.21 5.86 -3.58
CA HIS A 277 -23.10 6.62 -4.18
C HIS A 277 -22.38 7.52 -3.17
N ARG A 278 -23.10 8.05 -2.17
CA ARG A 278 -22.50 8.84 -1.07
C ARG A 278 -21.60 7.99 -0.17
N ASP A 279 -21.90 6.72 0.01
CA ASP A 279 -21.09 5.80 0.82
C ASP A 279 -19.83 5.38 0.07
N VAL A 280 -19.88 5.28 -1.27
CA VAL A 280 -18.68 5.09 -2.11
C VAL A 280 -17.77 6.29 -2.07
N VAL A 281 -18.32 7.51 -2.13
CA VAL A 281 -17.50 8.74 -2.00
C VAL A 281 -16.93 8.86 -0.59
N ARG A 282 -17.68 8.50 0.46
CA ARG A 282 -17.15 8.43 1.83
C ARG A 282 -16.09 7.36 2.00
N LEU A 283 -16.25 6.17 1.42
CA LEU A 283 -15.24 5.12 1.46
C LEU A 283 -13.99 5.53 0.68
N ARG A 284 -14.15 6.21 -0.46
CA ARG A 284 -13.02 6.74 -1.23
C ARG A 284 -12.32 7.88 -0.51
N ALA A 285 -13.07 8.79 0.11
CA ALA A 285 -12.52 9.79 1.00
C ALA A 285 -11.82 9.12 2.19
N TRP A 286 -12.43 8.11 2.80
CA TRP A 286 -11.88 7.31 3.89
C TRP A 286 -10.52 6.70 3.53
N ILE A 287 -10.43 6.01 2.39
CA ILE A 287 -9.19 5.45 1.83
C ILE A 287 -8.13 6.54 1.61
N TRP A 288 -8.56 7.74 1.22
CA TRP A 288 -7.68 8.89 0.99
C TRP A 288 -7.30 9.67 2.25
N THR A 289 -8.07 9.59 3.33
CA THR A 289 -7.97 10.53 4.46
C THR A 289 -7.92 9.89 5.85
N TYR A 290 -7.97 8.57 6.04
CA TYR A 290 -7.94 8.04 7.41
C TYR A 290 -6.55 8.14 8.03
N GLY A 291 -6.35 8.86 9.14
CA GLY A 291 -7.34 9.24 10.17
C GLY A 291 -7.99 10.63 10.05
N GLY A 292 -9.33 10.67 10.18
CA GLY A 292 -10.04 11.93 10.42
C GLY A 292 -11.57 11.87 10.36
N ASN A 293 -12.19 11.65 11.52
CA ASN A 293 -13.53 12.10 11.90
C ASN A 293 -14.76 11.48 11.19
N SER A 294 -15.32 10.42 11.78
CA SER A 294 -16.74 10.09 11.60
C SER A 294 -17.57 10.69 12.73
N ARG A 295 -18.21 11.83 12.46
CA ARG A 295 -19.32 12.32 13.28
C ARG A 295 -20.41 11.25 13.34
N THR A 296 -20.76 10.93 14.57
CA THR A 296 -21.71 9.90 14.99
C THR A 296 -23.10 10.14 14.42
N SER A 297 -23.59 9.19 13.64
CA SER A 297 -25.02 8.98 13.47
C SER A 297 -25.51 8.25 14.71
N LYS A 298 -26.36 8.93 15.50
CA LYS A 298 -27.08 8.39 16.64
C LYS A 298 -27.85 7.13 16.21
N HIS A 299 -27.32 5.94 16.48
CA HIS A 299 -28.02 4.72 16.87
C HIS A 299 -26.92 3.70 17.23
N GLY A 300 -26.93 3.28 18.49
CA GLY A 300 -25.76 2.76 19.19
C GLY A 300 -25.33 1.35 18.81
N VAL A 301 -24.02 1.15 18.89
CA VAL A 301 -23.32 -0.03 19.44
C VAL A 301 -22.00 0.55 20.02
N VAL A 302 -21.97 0.87 21.31
CA VAL A 302 -21.25 0.15 22.39
C VAL A 302 -19.73 0.08 22.21
N GLY A 303 -19.02 0.85 23.05
CA GLY A 303 -17.88 0.33 23.81
C GLY A 303 -16.47 0.46 23.24
N CYS A 304 -15.98 1.68 23.02
CA CYS A 304 -14.53 1.91 23.06
C CYS A 304 -14.08 1.75 24.52
N VAL A 305 -13.18 0.80 24.77
CA VAL A 305 -12.35 0.56 25.98
C VAL A 305 -12.77 1.38 27.22
N ARG A 306 -13.43 0.71 28.17
CA ARG A 306 -13.41 1.13 29.58
C ARG A 306 -12.19 0.48 30.23
N PHE A 307 -11.23 1.30 30.65
CA PHE A 307 -10.49 1.02 31.89
C PHE A 307 -11.44 1.17 33.08
#